data_AF-A0A9N9J625-F1
#
_entry.id   AF-A0A9N9J625-F1
#
_cell.length_a   1.000
_cell.length_b   1.000
_cell.length_c   1.000
_cell.angle_alpha   90.00
_cell.angle_beta   90.00
_cell.angle_gamma   90.00
#
_symmetry.space_group_name_H-M   'P 1'
#
loop_
_entity.id
_entity.type
_entity.pdbx_description
1 polymer ?
#
loop_
_entity_poly.entity_id
_entity_poly.type
_entity_poly.pdbx_seq_one_letter_code
_entity_poly.pdbx_strand_id
1 'polypeptide(L)'
;NEFWTNAPDPEKDRATLKNLYEGGMLNVSSQNLTIKTFWDCFRDSYDANFRGADGKVRILSIIAEKFTYQEIMNELTVSPNTINAARKFSRINGPGCAALEKPTITRSK
;
A
#
# COMPACT_ATOMS: atom_id res chain seq x y z
N ASN A 1 -20.39 -28.13 8.04
CA ASN A 1 -18.97 -28.22 8.40
C ASN A 1 -18.34 -26.87 8.14
N GLU A 2 -18.09 -26.10 9.19
CA GLU A 2 -17.27 -24.89 9.08
C GLU A 2 -15.80 -25.31 8.95
N PHE A 3 -15.10 -24.74 7.99
CA PHE A 3 -13.69 -25.03 7.73
C PHE A 3 -12.75 -24.42 8.78
N TRP A 4 -13.26 -23.46 9.56
CA TRP A 4 -12.49 -22.70 10.52
C TRP A 4 -13.35 -22.53 11.76
N THR A 5 -12.96 -23.21 12.82
CA THR A 5 -13.53 -22.98 14.13
C THR A 5 -12.49 -22.17 14.88
N ASN A 6 -12.85 -21.02 15.46
CA ASN A 6 -11.94 -20.23 16.31
C ASN A 6 -11.68 -20.95 17.66
N ALA A 7 -11.38 -22.25 17.58
CA ALA A 7 -11.23 -23.17 18.68
C ALA A 7 -9.88 -22.91 19.37
N PRO A 8 -9.81 -23.06 20.70
CA PRO A 8 -8.58 -22.86 21.44
C PRO A 8 -7.48 -23.88 21.09
N ASP A 9 -7.83 -24.99 20.43
CA ASP A 9 -6.89 -25.99 19.93
C ASP A 9 -6.61 -25.75 18.43
N PRO A 10 -5.40 -25.26 18.08
CA PRO A 10 -5.05 -24.90 16.70
C PRO A 10 -4.71 -26.12 15.83
N GLU A 11 -4.60 -27.33 16.39
CA GLU A 11 -4.12 -28.49 15.63
C GLU A 11 -5.09 -28.93 14.53
N LYS A 12 -6.40 -28.74 14.75
CA LYS A 12 -7.41 -29.01 13.73
C LYS A 12 -7.31 -28.05 12.54
N ASP A 13 -7.10 -26.77 12.82
CA ASP A 13 -6.92 -25.76 11.78
C ASP A 13 -5.60 -25.99 11.03
N ARG A 14 -4.53 -26.36 11.74
CA ARG A 14 -3.23 -26.73 11.14
C ARG A 14 -3.36 -27.94 10.21
N ALA A 15 -4.04 -28.99 10.65
CA ALA A 15 -4.27 -30.19 9.84
C ALA A 15 -5.11 -29.86 8.58
N THR A 16 -6.12 -29.01 8.74
CA THR A 16 -6.97 -28.53 7.63
C THR A 16 -6.16 -27.73 6.62
N LEU A 17 -5.33 -26.79 7.08
CA LEU A 17 -4.40 -26.03 6.25
C LEU A 17 -3.43 -26.93 5.47
N LYS A 18 -2.85 -27.93 6.13
CA LYS A 18 -1.94 -28.88 5.51
C LYS A 18 -2.64 -29.67 4.40
N ASN A 19 -3.84 -30.20 4.67
CA ASN A 19 -4.62 -30.94 3.67
C ASN A 19 -5.00 -30.07 2.47
N LEU A 20 -5.33 -28.80 2.70
CA LEU A 20 -5.65 -27.85 1.64
C LEU A 20 -4.43 -27.51 0.78
N TYR A 21 -3.23 -27.41 1.38
CA TYR A 21 -1.96 -27.21 0.65
C TYR A 21 -1.59 -28.43 -0.18
N GLU A 22 -1.61 -29.62 0.42
CA GLU A 22 -1.31 -30.88 -0.26
C GLU A 22 -2.33 -31.19 -1.37
N GLY A 23 -3.59 -30.79 -1.19
CA GLY A 23 -4.65 -30.91 -2.19
C GLY A 23 -4.61 -29.86 -3.30
N GLY A 24 -3.62 -28.96 -3.33
CA GLY A 24 -3.50 -27.90 -4.33
C GLY A 24 -4.58 -26.82 -4.26
N MET A 25 -5.44 -26.85 -3.23
CA MET A 25 -6.48 -25.85 -2.98
C MET A 25 -5.91 -24.57 -2.34
N LEU A 26 -4.80 -24.70 -1.60
CA LEU A 26 -4.00 -23.58 -1.16
C LEU A 26 -2.73 -23.51 -2.01
N ASN A 27 -2.67 -22.52 -2.90
CA ASN A 27 -1.42 -22.16 -3.54
C ASN A 27 -0.61 -21.26 -2.60
N VAL A 28 0.22 -21.87 -1.76
CA VAL A 28 1.22 -21.18 -0.93
C VAL A 28 2.51 -20.99 -1.71
N SER A 29 2.46 -20.97 -3.07
CA SER A 29 3.53 -20.29 -3.79
C SER A 29 3.60 -18.92 -3.11
N SER A 30 4.69 -18.66 -2.41
CA SER A 30 5.24 -17.33 -2.41
C SER A 30 5.35 -17.05 -3.89
N GLN A 31 4.31 -16.44 -4.48
CA GLN A 31 4.51 -15.67 -5.68
C GLN A 31 5.68 -14.83 -5.24
N ASN A 32 6.84 -15.10 -5.83
CA ASN A 32 8.02 -14.32 -5.61
C ASN A 32 7.60 -12.95 -6.13
N LEU A 33 6.91 -12.19 -5.28
CA LEU A 33 6.57 -10.79 -5.46
C LEU A 33 7.94 -10.17 -5.36
N THR A 34 8.62 -10.20 -6.50
CA THR A 34 9.91 -9.61 -6.65
C THR A 34 9.71 -8.13 -6.36
N ILE A 35 10.75 -7.49 -5.82
CA ILE A 35 10.78 -6.03 -5.67
C ILE A 35 10.39 -5.35 -6.99
N LYS A 36 10.74 -5.96 -8.13
CA LYS A 36 10.30 -5.56 -9.47
C LYS A 36 8.78 -5.59 -9.65
N THR A 37 8.11 -6.68 -9.28
CA THR A 37 6.64 -6.79 -9.39
C THR A 37 5.95 -5.71 -8.54
N PHE A 38 6.48 -5.45 -7.35
CA PHE A 38 6.00 -4.36 -6.51
C PHE A 38 6.13 -3.00 -7.22
N TRP A 39 7.31 -2.67 -7.74
CA TRP A 39 7.54 -1.39 -8.40
C TRP A 39 6.73 -1.22 -9.68
N ASP A 40 6.62 -2.27 -10.50
CA ASP A 40 5.82 -2.25 -11.72
C ASP A 40 4.33 -2.02 -11.40
N CYS A 41 3.76 -2.77 -10.45
CA CYS A 41 2.37 -2.55 -10.02
C CYS A 41 2.13 -1.17 -9.40
N PHE A 42 3.10 -0.66 -8.63
CA PHE A 42 2.99 0.67 -8.03
C PHE A 42 3.06 1.77 -9.09
N ARG A 43 3.96 1.64 -10.07
CA ARG A 43 4.09 2.57 -11.20
C ARG A 43 2.80 2.61 -12.02
N ASP A 44 2.25 1.45 -12.36
CA ASP A 44 0.98 1.36 -13.10
C ASP A 44 -0.16 2.06 -12.35
N SER A 45 -0.27 1.84 -11.04
CA SER A 45 -1.28 2.49 -10.18
C SER A 45 -1.05 3.99 -10.04
N TYR A 46 0.21 4.42 -9.99
CA TYR A 46 0.60 5.82 -9.90
C TYR A 46 0.26 6.57 -11.20
N ASP A 47 0.48 5.94 -12.36
CA ASP A 47 0.25 6.54 -13.67
C ASP A 47 -1.22 6.51 -14.08
N ALA A 48 -1.96 5.45 -13.75
CA ALA A 48 -3.39 5.35 -14.00
C ALA A 48 -4.23 6.32 -13.13
N ASN A 49 -3.64 6.93 -12.10
CA ASN A 49 -4.38 7.81 -11.20
C ASN A 49 -4.81 9.12 -11.89
N PHE A 50 -6.11 9.20 -12.19
CA PHE A 50 -6.76 10.35 -12.83
C PHE A 50 -6.96 11.57 -11.91
N ARG A 51 -6.65 11.47 -10.61
CA ARG A 51 -6.85 12.56 -9.62
C ARG A 51 -5.78 13.67 -9.70
N GLY A 52 -5.10 13.80 -10.83
CA GLY A 52 -4.09 14.84 -11.08
C GLY A 52 -2.90 14.77 -10.12
N ALA A 53 -2.18 15.89 -10.01
CA ALA A 53 -0.95 15.98 -9.21
C ALA A 53 -1.18 15.64 -7.73
N ASP A 54 -2.27 16.14 -7.12
CA ASP A 54 -2.58 15.89 -5.71
C ASP A 54 -2.88 14.42 -5.43
N GLY A 55 -3.60 13.76 -6.33
CA GLY A 55 -3.84 12.33 -6.26
C GLY A 55 -2.55 11.52 -6.32
N LYS A 56 -1.64 11.89 -7.23
CA LYS A 56 -0.33 11.26 -7.37
C LYS A 56 0.53 11.45 -6.12
N VAL A 57 0.55 12.65 -5.55
CA VAL A 57 1.24 12.94 -4.28
C VAL A 57 0.68 12.07 -3.14
N ARG A 58 -0.65 11.91 -3.06
CA ARG A 58 -1.29 11.05 -2.05
C ARG A 58 -0.88 9.58 -2.20
N ILE A 59 -0.92 9.01 -3.40
CA ILE A 59 -0.49 7.61 -3.60
C ILE A 59 0.99 7.44 -3.26
N LEU A 60 1.84 8.33 -3.77
CA LEU A 60 3.28 8.27 -3.50
C LEU A 60 3.58 8.37 -1.99
N SER A 61 2.77 9.12 -1.23
CA SER A 61 2.94 9.28 0.22
C SER A 61 2.86 7.95 0.99
N ILE A 62 2.22 6.92 0.44
CA ILE A 62 2.11 5.59 1.06
C ILE A 62 3.50 4.97 1.31
N ILE A 63 4.42 5.17 0.37
CA ILE A 63 5.75 4.52 0.38
C ILE A 63 6.89 5.52 0.58
N ALA A 64 6.60 6.82 0.54
CA ALA A 64 7.62 7.87 0.46
C ALA A 64 8.61 7.87 1.64
N GLU A 65 8.19 7.46 2.84
CA GLU A 65 9.06 7.33 4.03
C GLU A 65 9.70 5.95 4.17
N LYS A 66 9.28 4.96 3.39
CA LYS A 66 9.77 3.57 3.47
C LYS A 66 10.98 3.31 2.58
N PHE A 67 11.16 4.12 1.53
CA PHE A 67 12.26 4.01 0.58
C PHE A 67 13.07 5.31 0.52
N THR A 68 14.33 5.19 0.08
CA THR A 68 15.21 6.33 -0.15
C THR A 68 14.73 7.16 -1.34
N TYR A 69 15.20 8.41 -1.43
CA TYR A 69 14.94 9.25 -2.60
C TYR A 69 15.42 8.58 -3.88
N GLN A 70 16.62 8.00 -3.86
CA GLN A 70 17.24 7.40 -5.04
C GLN A 70 16.47 6.17 -5.54
N GLU A 71 16.01 5.30 -4.65
CA GLU A 71 15.16 4.15 -5.04
C GLU A 71 13.87 4.62 -5.70
N ILE A 72 13.17 5.58 -5.09
CA ILE A 72 11.91 6.10 -5.63
C ILE A 72 12.12 6.80 -6.99
N MET A 73 13.20 7.59 -7.13
CA MET A 73 13.52 8.26 -8.38
C MET A 73 13.84 7.28 -9.50
N ASN A 74 14.65 6.26 -9.21
CA ASN A 74 15.05 5.27 -10.21
C ASN A 74 13.87 4.40 -10.64
N GLU A 75 13.05 3.97 -9.69
CA GLU A 75 11.96 3.03 -9.97
C GLU A 75 10.71 3.71 -10.53
N LEU A 76 10.39 4.94 -10.12
CA LEU A 76 9.17 5.64 -10.55
C LEU A 76 9.44 6.81 -11.50
N THR A 77 10.69 7.17 -11.77
CA THR A 77 11.07 8.31 -12.63
C THR A 77 10.42 9.64 -12.17
N VAL A 78 10.26 9.81 -10.86
CA VAL A 78 9.66 11.01 -10.25
C VAL A 78 10.72 12.02 -9.81
N SER A 79 10.37 13.31 -9.81
CA SER A 79 11.28 14.35 -9.37
C SER A 79 11.47 14.35 -7.83
N PRO A 80 12.61 14.85 -7.32
CA PRO A 80 12.82 15.04 -5.88
C PRO A 80 11.74 15.93 -5.24
N ASN A 81 11.25 16.94 -5.97
CA ASN A 81 10.19 17.84 -5.48
C ASN A 81 8.89 17.09 -5.21
N THR A 82 8.54 16.14 -6.09
CA THR A 82 7.36 15.29 -5.95
C THR A 82 7.47 14.37 -4.72
N ILE A 83 8.65 13.79 -4.49
CA ILE A 83 8.92 12.95 -3.31
C ILE A 83 8.83 13.77 -2.03
N ASN A 84 9.39 14.98 -2.03
CA ASN A 84 9.31 15.89 -0.89
C ASN A 84 7.86 16.26 -0.55
N ALA A 85 7.05 16.58 -1.57
CA ALA A 85 5.62 16.82 -1.40
C ALA A 85 4.89 15.61 -0.81
N ALA A 86 5.19 14.39 -1.28
CA ALA A 86 4.60 13.16 -0.77
C ALA A 86 4.97 12.87 0.69
N ARG A 87 6.24 13.08 1.08
CA ARG A 87 6.67 12.94 2.49
C ARG A 87 5.98 13.97 3.39
N LYS A 88 5.92 15.23 2.96
CA LYS A 88 5.19 16.28 3.67
C LYS A 88 3.71 15.91 3.83
N PHE A 89 3.08 15.42 2.77
CA PHE A 89 1.71 14.96 2.80
C PHE A 89 1.52 13.82 3.83
N SER A 90 2.37 12.79 3.80
CA SER A 90 2.31 11.66 4.73
C SER A 90 2.42 12.09 6.19
N ARG A 91 3.27 13.08 6.50
CA ARG A 91 3.47 13.58 7.87
C ARG A 91 2.28 14.37 8.39
N ILE A 92 1.59 15.09 7.50
CA ILE A 92 0.45 15.94 7.88
C ILE A 92 -0.85 15.13 7.95
N ASN A 93 -1.10 14.28 6.96
CA ASN A 93 -2.39 13.61 6.79
C ASN A 93 -2.35 12.11 7.13
N GLY A 94 -1.15 11.52 7.20
CA GLY A 94 -0.96 10.08 7.18
C GLY A 94 -0.71 9.54 5.76
N PRO A 95 0.02 8.42 5.62
CA PRO A 95 0.34 7.81 4.33
C PRO A 95 -0.92 7.33 3.60
N GLY A 96 -1.16 7.84 2.39
CA GLY A 96 -2.31 7.46 1.56
C GLY A 96 -3.68 8.01 2.03
N CYS A 97 -3.74 8.64 3.20
CA CYS A 97 -4.96 9.20 3.76
C CYS A 97 -5.53 10.33 2.90
N ALA A 98 -6.84 10.58 3.04
CA ALA A 98 -7.43 11.79 2.50
C ALA A 98 -6.74 13.02 3.11
N ALA A 99 -6.61 14.10 2.31
CA ALA A 99 -6.14 15.36 2.84
C ALA A 99 -7.11 15.83 3.94
N LEU A 100 -6.56 16.32 5.05
CA LEU A 100 -7.36 16.92 6.11
C LEU A 100 -8.18 18.06 5.52
N GLU A 101 -9.49 18.06 5.78
CA GLU A 101 -10.35 19.16 5.37
C GLU A 101 -9.87 20.44 6.04
N LYS A 102 -9.66 21.48 5.24
CA LYS A 102 -9.27 22.77 5.78
C LYS A 102 -10.43 23.29 6.63
N PRO A 103 -10.21 23.68 7.89
CA PRO A 103 -11.28 24.21 8.71
C PRO A 103 -11.85 25.47 8.05
N THR A 104 -13.19 25.53 7.98
CA THR A 104 -13.90 26.71 7.50
C THR A 104 -13.89 27.75 8.61
N ILE A 105 -13.12 28.83 8.45
CA ILE A 105 -13.08 29.93 9.41
C ILE A 105 -14.10 30.99 8.97
N THR A 106 -15.24 31.03 9.65
CA THR A 106 -16.21 32.12 9.51
C THR A 106 -15.82 33.25 10.47
N ARG A 107 -15.47 34.42 9.93
CA ARG A 107 -15.21 35.61 10.73
C ARG A 107 -16.54 36.31 11.00
N SER A 108 -16.95 36.35 12.26
CA SER A 108 -18.09 37.16 12.72
C SER A 108 -17.85 38.63 12.35
N LYS A 109 -18.88 39.31 11.85
CA LYS A 109 -18.85 40.75 11.59
C LYS A 109 -18.82 41.54 12.89
#